data_AF-X0UJ94-F1
#
_entry.id   AF-X0UJ94-F1
#
_cell.length_a   1.000
_cell.length_b   1.000
_cell.length_c   1.000
_cell.angle_alpha   90.00
_cell.angle_beta   90.00
_cell.angle_gamma   90.00
#
_symmetry.space_group_name_H-M   'P 1'
#
loop_
_entity.id
_entity.type
_entity.pdbx_description
1 polymer ?
#
loop_
_entity_poly.entity_id
_entity_poly.type
_entity_poly.pdbx_seq_one_letter_code
_entity_poly.pdbx_strand_id
1 'polypeptide(L)' 'MVSAIEKRKLVYVLNRDASGRPTIASPLEAHRSRTIVLDTIGVDNGYDNPIFASLEYQYPDEEDLLDGMSSTDA' A
#
# COMPACT_ATOMS: atom_id res chain seq x y z
N MET A 1 -5.61 -6.30 3.68
CA MET A 1 -5.00 -4.98 3.84
C MET A 1 -6.10 -3.97 4.09
N VAL A 2 -5.85 -2.96 4.92
CA VAL A 2 -6.71 -1.77 5.04
C VAL A 2 -5.91 -0.58 4.55
N SER A 3 -6.47 0.14 3.58
CA SER A 3 -5.82 1.28 2.91
C SER A 3 -6.59 2.56 3.21
N ALA A 4 -5.88 3.61 3.63
CA ALA A 4 -6.41 4.96 3.60
C ALA A 4 -6.37 5.51 2.15
N ILE A 5 -7.14 6.57 1.90
CA ILE A 5 -7.14 7.27 0.60
C ILE A 5 -5.73 7.76 0.24
N GLU A 6 -4.93 8.12 1.24
CA GLU A 6 -3.54 8.57 1.03
C GLU A 6 -2.59 7.94 2.05
N LYS A 7 -1.38 7.61 1.58
CA LYS A 7 -0.18 7.28 2.35
C LYS A 7 -0.22 5.98 3.16
N ARG A 8 -1.19 5.82 4.05
CA ARG A 8 -1.20 4.76 5.07
C ARG A 8 -1.88 3.51 4.55
N LYS A 9 -1.16 2.39 4.60
CA LYS A 9 -1.68 1.03 4.38
C LYS A 9 -1.19 0.13 5.51
N LEU A 10 -2.10 -0.65 6.07
CA LEU A 10 -1.83 -1.57 7.17
C LEU A 10 -2.27 -2.99 6.78
N VAL A 11 -1.43 -3.97 7.10
CA VAL A 11 -1.72 -5.39 6.86
C VAL A 11 -1.77 -6.11 8.21
N TYR A 12 -2.87 -6.82 8.44
CA TYR A 12 -3.04 -7.68 9.61
C TYR A 12 -2.93 -9.14 9.19
N VAL A 13 -2.15 -9.91 9.93
CA VAL A 13 -2.12 -11.36 9.79
C VAL A 13 -3.19 -11.96 10.70
N LEU A 14 -4.12 -12.67 10.08
CA LEU A 14 -5.16 -13.43 10.76
C LEU A 14 -4.70 -14.88 10.88
N ASN A 15 -4.74 -15.42 12.09
CA ASN A 15 -4.40 -16.82 12.34
C ASN A 15 -5.46 -17.46 13.25
N ARG A 16 -5.34 -18.76 13.53
CA ARG A 16 -6.11 -19.46 14.55
C ARG A 16 -5.19 -20.00 15.63
N ASP A 17 -5.61 -19.89 16.88
CA ASP A 17 -4.93 -20.55 17.99
C ASP A 17 -5.22 -22.07 18.01
N ALA A 18 -4.61 -22.79 18.95
CA ALA A 18 -4.82 -24.24 19.12
C ALA A 18 -6.28 -24.62 19.48
N SER A 19 -7.08 -23.65 19.95
CA SER A 19 -8.51 -23.83 20.23
C SER A 19 -9.40 -23.40 19.05
N GLY A 20 -8.80 -23.05 17.90
CA GLY A 20 -9.49 -22.62 16.69
C GLY A 20 -10.03 -21.18 16.73
N ARG A 21 -9.70 -20.40 17.76
CA ARG A 21 -10.16 -19.00 17.88
C ARG A 21 -9.30 -18.09 16.98
N PRO A 22 -9.91 -17.10 16.30
CA PRO A 22 -9.16 -16.17 15.47
C PRO A 22 -8.25 -15.28 16.33
N THR A 23 -7.00 -15.16 15.91
CA THR A 23 -6.00 -14.26 16.49
C THR A 23 -5.54 -13.26 15.45
N ILE A 24 -5.14 -12.06 15.91
CA ILE A 24 -4.68 -10.97 15.06
C ILE A 24 -3.29 -10.51 15.54
N ALA A 25 -2.34 -10.44 14.61
CA ALA A 25 -1.03 -9.89 14.89
C ALA A 25 -1.06 -8.34 14.88
N SER A 26 -0.02 -7.72 15.45
CA SER A 26 0.23 -6.28 15.26
C SER A 26 0.33 -5.94 13.76
N PRO A 27 -0.08 -4.73 13.35
CA PRO A 27 -0.12 -4.37 11.95
C PRO A 27 1.28 -4.24 11.34
N LEU A 28 1.42 -4.71 10.10
CA LEU A 28 2.56 -4.41 9.24
C LEU A 28 2.25 -3.15 8.42
N GLU A 29 3.23 -2.26 8.29
CA GLU A 29 3.08 -0.98 7.60
C GLU A 29 3.61 -1.06 6.16
N ALA A 30 2.80 -0.60 5.20
CA ALA A 30 3.16 -0.46 3.79
C ALA A 30 2.95 1.00 3.35
N HIS A 31 3.53 1.92 4.10
CA HIS A 31 3.33 3.36 3.91
C HIS A 31 4.11 3.89 2.71
N ARG A 32 3.46 4.70 1.88
CA ARG A 32 4.10 5.38 0.76
C ARG A 32 3.63 6.82 0.70
N SER A 33 4.52 7.76 1.01
CA SER A 33 4.21 9.19 0.95
C SER A 33 3.78 9.61 -0.46
N ARG A 34 3.01 10.70 -0.53
CA ARG A 34 2.54 11.30 -1.78
C ARG A 34 1.77 10.36 -2.71
N THR A 35 1.11 9.35 -2.15
CA THR A 35 0.45 8.31 -2.94
C THR A 35 -1.03 8.25 -2.59
N ILE A 36 -1.86 8.56 -3.59
CA ILE A 36 -3.30 8.41 -3.55
C ILE A 36 -3.65 6.98 -3.97
N VAL A 37 -4.52 6.33 -3.20
CA VAL A 37 -5.02 4.98 -3.45
C VAL A 37 -6.45 5.09 -3.97
N LEU A 38 -6.67 4.61 -5.19
CA LEU A 38 -7.99 4.62 -5.83
C LEU A 38 -8.78 3.35 -5.52
N ASP A 39 -8.10 2.20 -5.54
CA ASP A 39 -8.69 0.91 -5.23
C ASP A 39 -7.63 -0.02 -4.62
N THR A 40 -8.07 -1.00 -3.84
CA THR A 40 -7.22 -2.05 -3.25
C THR A 40 -7.98 -3.36 -3.21
N ILE A 41 -7.38 -4.41 -3.79
CA ILE A 41 -7.92 -5.76 -3.80
C ILE A 41 -6.94 -6.77 -3.19
N GLY A 42 -7.47 -7.86 -2.65
CA GLY A 42 -6.70 -9.07 -2.41
C GLY A 42 -6.57 -9.87 -3.70
N VAL A 43 -5.36 -10.31 -4.02
CA VAL A 43 -5.11 -11.19 -5.16
C VAL A 43 -5.26 -12.63 -4.70
N ASP A 44 -6.08 -13.42 -5.39
CA ASP A 44 -6.13 -14.87 -5.17
C ASP A 44 -4.90 -15.53 -5.81
N ASN A 45 -4.01 -16.05 -4.96
CA ASN A 45 -2.84 -16.82 -5.35
C ASN A 45 -2.75 -18.17 -4.61
N GLY A 46 -3.89 -18.70 -4.16
CA GLY A 46 -3.95 -19.97 -3.42
C GLY A 46 -3.27 -19.90 -2.04
N TYR A 47 -2.18 -20.65 -1.86
CA TYR A 47 -1.46 -20.78 -0.59
C TYR A 47 -0.07 -20.13 -0.59
N ASP A 48 0.29 -19.41 -1.66
CA ASP A 48 1.51 -18.63 -1.70
C ASP A 48 1.41 -17.40 -0.77
N ASN A 49 2.53 -16.69 -0.61
CA ASN A 49 2.55 -15.48 0.20
C ASN A 49 1.47 -14.48 -0.26
N PRO A 50 0.57 -14.00 0.63
CA PRO A 50 -0.55 -13.15 0.23
C PRO A 50 -0.11 -11.87 -0.47
N ILE A 51 -0.80 -11.53 -1.57
CA ILE A 51 -0.53 -10.32 -2.37
C ILE A 51 -1.73 -9.39 -2.33
N PHE A 52 -1.47 -8.09 -2.22
CA PHE A 52 -2.46 -7.03 -2.36
C PHE A 52 -2.09 -6.18 -3.58
N ALA A 53 -3.05 -5.96 -4.47
CA ALA A 53 -2.89 -5.06 -5.60
C ALA A 53 -3.63 -3.76 -5.32
N SER A 54 -3.00 -2.64 -5.65
CA SER A 54 -3.53 -1.29 -5.42
C SER A 54 -3.39 -0.46 -6.68
N LEU A 55 -4.46 0.25 -7.06
CA LEU A 55 -4.38 1.27 -8.10
C LEU A 55 -3.96 2.59 -7.45
N GLU A 56 -2.78 3.08 -7.81
CA GLU A 56 -2.12 4.19 -7.11
C GLU A 56 -1.67 5.28 -8.06
N TYR A 57 -1.80 6.54 -7.62
CA TYR A 57 -1.19 7.69 -8.25
C TYR A 57 -0.24 8.36 -7.26
N GLN A 58 1.05 8.42 -7.63
CA GLN A 58 2.05 9.15 -6.85
C GLN A 58 2.24 10.53 -7.45
N TYR A 59 1.92 11.59 -6.68
CA TYR A 59 2.10 12.96 -7.14
C TYR A 59 3.54 13.43 -6.88
N PRO A 60 4.10 14.30 -7.75
CA PRO A 60 5.50 14.75 -7.66
C PRO A 60 5.77 15.55 -6.38
N ASP A 61 7.01 15.55 -5.90
CA ASP A 61 7.47 16.47 -4.88
C ASP A 61 8.13 17.68 -5.52
N GLU A 62 8.62 18.58 -4.67
CA GLU A 62 9.26 19.81 -5.12
C GLU A 62 10.49 19.53 -6.00
N GLU A 63 11.27 18.50 -5.72
CA GLU A 63 12.43 18.09 -6.53
C GLU A 63 11.98 17.59 -7.91
N ASP A 64 10.98 16.70 -7.95
CA ASP A 64 10.39 16.17 -9.19
C ASP A 64 9.86 17.32 -10.10
N LEU A 65 9.33 18.38 -9.51
CA LEU A 65 8.79 19.55 -10.24
C LEU A 65 9.88 20.47 -10.80
N LEU A 66 10.97 20.67 -10.04
CA LEU A 66 12.08 21.54 -10.44
C LEU A 66 12.85 20.95 -11.64
N ASP A 67 13.03 19.63 -11.68
CA ASP A 67 13.68 18.94 -12.80
C ASP A 67 12.87 19.09 -14.10
N GLY A 68 11.54 18.98 -14.02
CA GLY A 68 10.66 19.18 -15.18
C GLY A 68 10.77 20.57 -15.80
N MET A 69 10.93 21.62 -14.98
CA MET A 69 11.05 23.00 -15.45
C MET A 69 12.41 23.30 -16.11
N SER A 70 13.49 22.65 -15.66
CA SER A 70 14.83 22.81 -16.25
C SER A 70 14.96 22.30 -17.69
N SER A 71 14.04 21.43 -18.12
CA SER A 71 14.06 20.79 -19.45
C SER A 71 13.32 21.58 -20.55
N THR A 72 12.64 22.67 -20.19
CA THR A 72 11.79 23.43 -21.15
C THR A 72 12.51 24.65 -21.75
N ASP A 73 13.75 24.95 -21.34
CA ASP A 73 14.54 26.12 -21.78
C ASP A 73 15.71 25.77 -22.73
N ALA A 74 15.55 24.79 -23.64
CA ALA A 74 16.54 24.45 -24.68
C ALA A 74 15.95 24.44 -26.10
#